data_AF-A0A533XEF7-F1
#
_entry.id   AF-A0A533XEF7-F1
#
_cell.length_a   1.000
_cell.length_b   1.000
_cell.length_c   1.000
_cell.angle_alpha   90.00
_cell.angle_beta   90.00
_cell.angle_gamma   90.00
#
_symmetry.space_group_name_H-M   'P 1'
#
loop_
_entity.id
_entity.type
_entity.pdbx_description
1 polymer ?
#
loop_
_entity_poly.entity_id
_entity_poly.type
_entity_poly.pdbx_seq_one_letter_code
_entity_poly.pdbx_strand_id
1 'polypeptide(L)'
;PRLAALRVKGRGFSEDDKREVLALQQDAVSQIIPLYRKLAESGQIELTTSPFYHPILPLLIDTDIAKRSRPETALPQRFQAPADAEAQIQKAVALHTELFGMPPAGLWPSEGSVCPEMAPILRRAGLRWMATDEGVLARSLGSWNRHQDLYHPYRVGQPVTASSPMLLGSSMPRRCRSQPWRTCCAGSPTSWSVRRVIMY
;
A
#
# COMPACT_ATOMS: atom_id res chain seq x y z
N PRO A 1 -8.59 -25.67 -25.58
CA PRO A 1 -8.41 -26.57 -26.76
C PRO A 1 -7.19 -26.22 -27.63
N ARG A 2 -7.04 -24.97 -28.08
CA ARG A 2 -5.98 -24.57 -29.03
C ARG A 2 -4.56 -24.61 -28.44
N LEU A 3 -4.35 -24.03 -27.25
CA LEU A 3 -3.07 -24.15 -26.53
C LEU A 3 -2.71 -25.60 -26.15
N ALA A 4 -3.73 -26.44 -25.90
CA ALA A 4 -3.49 -27.85 -25.57
C ALA A 4 -2.89 -28.61 -26.76
N ALA A 5 -3.35 -28.33 -27.99
CA ALA A 5 -2.78 -28.92 -29.20
C ALA A 5 -1.32 -28.49 -29.43
N LEU A 6 -1.01 -27.20 -29.23
CA LEU A 6 0.37 -26.69 -29.31
C LEU A 6 1.27 -27.31 -28.23
N ARG A 7 0.75 -27.50 -27.02
CA ARG A 7 1.47 -28.19 -25.95
C ARG A 7 1.77 -29.65 -26.30
N VAL A 8 0.81 -30.37 -26.90
CA VAL A 8 0.99 -31.76 -27.37
C VAL A 8 2.02 -31.82 -28.51
N LYS A 9 2.03 -30.84 -29.42
CA LYS A 9 3.00 -30.75 -30.51
C LYS A 9 4.45 -30.73 -30.01
N GLY A 10 4.72 -30.02 -28.91
CA GLY A 10 5.99 -30.05 -28.15
C GLY A 10 7.22 -29.42 -28.81
N ARG A 11 7.36 -29.50 -30.14
CA ARG A 11 8.47 -28.94 -30.93
C ARG A 11 8.08 -28.74 -32.41
N GLY A 12 8.96 -28.10 -33.19
CA GLY A 12 8.74 -27.86 -34.63
C GLY A 12 7.64 -26.83 -34.89
N PHE A 13 7.59 -25.78 -34.08
CA PHE A 13 6.57 -24.73 -34.16
C PHE A 13 6.75 -23.88 -35.42
N SER A 14 5.65 -23.64 -36.13
CA SER A 14 5.61 -22.74 -37.27
C SER A 14 5.44 -21.28 -36.82
N GLU A 15 5.58 -20.34 -37.76
CA GLU A 15 5.22 -18.94 -37.50
C GLU A 15 3.73 -18.77 -37.20
N ASP A 16 2.86 -19.61 -37.77
CA ASP A 16 1.43 -19.61 -37.43
C ASP A 16 1.18 -20.03 -35.98
N ASP A 17 1.92 -21.03 -35.48
CA ASP A 17 1.80 -21.44 -34.07
C ASP A 17 2.18 -20.30 -33.12
N LYS A 18 3.23 -19.54 -33.47
CA LYS A 18 3.64 -18.35 -32.68
C LYS A 18 2.56 -17.27 -32.71
N ARG A 19 2.00 -16.99 -33.89
CA ARG A 19 0.90 -16.03 -34.06
C ARG A 19 -0.31 -16.41 -33.21
N GLU A 20 -0.69 -17.68 -33.19
CA GLU A 20 -1.80 -18.17 -32.37
C GLU A 20 -1.55 -17.93 -30.88
N VAL A 21 -0.35 -18.24 -30.36
CA VAL A 21 -0.01 -18.00 -28.94
C VAL A 21 -0.07 -16.51 -28.61
N LEU A 22 0.49 -15.66 -29.48
CA LEU A 22 0.48 -14.21 -29.27
C LEU A 22 -0.93 -13.63 -29.31
N ALA A 23 -1.80 -14.14 -30.18
CA ALA A 23 -3.20 -13.74 -30.24
C ALA A 23 -3.92 -14.10 -28.93
N LEU A 24 -3.76 -15.34 -28.46
CA LEU A 24 -4.37 -15.79 -27.20
C LEU A 24 -3.83 -15.05 -25.99
N GLN A 25 -2.54 -14.69 -25.98
CA GLN A 25 -1.97 -13.84 -24.93
C GLN A 25 -2.60 -12.45 -24.93
N GLN A 26 -2.75 -11.81 -26.10
CA GLN A 26 -3.40 -10.50 -26.22
C GLN A 26 -4.85 -10.56 -25.75
N ASP A 27 -5.60 -11.58 -26.17
CA ASP A 27 -6.97 -11.82 -25.72
C ASP A 27 -7.05 -11.96 -24.20
N ALA A 28 -6.16 -12.75 -23.59
CA ALA A 28 -6.12 -12.93 -22.14
C ALA A 28 -5.76 -11.63 -21.41
N VAL A 29 -4.75 -10.88 -21.87
CA VAL A 29 -4.33 -9.61 -21.27
C VAL A 29 -5.45 -8.57 -21.36
N SER A 30 -6.18 -8.52 -22.47
CA SER A 30 -7.31 -7.59 -22.65
C SER A 30 -8.43 -7.79 -21.63
N GLN A 31 -8.56 -9.00 -21.07
CA GLN A 31 -9.58 -9.36 -20.11
C GLN A 31 -9.20 -9.04 -18.66
N ILE A 32 -7.92 -8.75 -18.37
CA ILE A 32 -7.42 -8.55 -17.00
C ILE A 32 -8.15 -7.38 -16.33
N ILE A 33 -8.12 -6.18 -16.91
CA ILE A 33 -8.73 -4.98 -16.30
C ILE A 33 -10.26 -5.13 -16.19
N PRO A 34 -11.01 -5.54 -17.24
CA PRO A 34 -12.44 -5.76 -17.12
C PRO A 34 -12.84 -6.77 -16.04
N LEU A 35 -12.08 -7.87 -15.91
CA LEU A 35 -12.34 -8.88 -14.88
C LEU A 35 -12.18 -8.30 -13.48
N TYR A 36 -11.05 -7.65 -13.19
CA TYR A 36 -10.80 -7.05 -11.88
C TYR A 36 -11.80 -5.94 -11.55
N ARG A 37 -12.19 -5.13 -12.54
CA ARG A 37 -13.24 -4.12 -12.38
C ARG A 37 -14.56 -4.77 -11.95
N LYS A 38 -15.03 -5.79 -12.67
CA LYS A 38 -16.27 -6.52 -12.32
C LYS A 38 -16.22 -7.12 -10.92
N LEU A 39 -15.09 -7.71 -10.54
CA LEU A 39 -14.91 -8.29 -9.20
C LEU A 39 -14.95 -7.21 -8.11
N ALA A 40 -14.31 -6.06 -8.34
CA ALA A 40 -14.35 -4.93 -7.41
C ALA A 40 -15.76 -4.32 -7.29
N GLU A 41 -16.46 -4.11 -8.41
CA GLU A 41 -17.85 -3.61 -8.44
C GLU A 41 -18.82 -4.54 -7.71
N SER A 42 -18.60 -5.85 -7.80
CA SER A 42 -19.39 -6.85 -7.04
C SER A 42 -19.04 -6.93 -5.55
N GLY A 43 -18.00 -6.21 -5.09
CA GLY A 43 -17.53 -6.23 -3.71
C GLY A 43 -16.78 -7.49 -3.30
N GLN A 44 -16.43 -8.38 -4.24
CA GLN A 44 -15.68 -9.61 -3.96
C GLN A 44 -14.22 -9.35 -3.61
N ILE A 45 -13.65 -8.26 -4.14
CA ILE A 45 -12.26 -7.86 -3.89
C ILE A 45 -12.18 -6.36 -3.63
N GLU A 46 -11.13 -5.94 -2.93
CA GLU A 46 -10.66 -4.55 -2.92
C GLU A 46 -9.43 -4.46 -3.81
N LEU A 47 -9.39 -3.46 -4.70
CA LEU A 47 -8.22 -3.15 -5.50
C LEU A 47 -7.42 -2.01 -4.86
N THR A 48 -6.13 -2.23 -4.70
CA THR A 48 -5.17 -1.23 -4.22
C THR A 48 -4.36 -0.67 -5.37
N THR A 49 -3.63 0.42 -5.09
CA THR A 49 -2.63 0.94 -6.02
C THR A 49 -1.23 0.90 -5.41
N SER A 50 -0.22 1.20 -6.21
CA SER A 50 1.18 1.39 -5.83
C SER A 50 1.68 2.71 -6.41
N PRO A 51 2.80 3.28 -5.92
CA PRO A 51 3.40 4.46 -6.55
C PRO A 51 3.59 4.25 -8.06
N PHE A 52 3.30 5.26 -8.89
CA PHE A 52 3.05 5.08 -10.32
C PHE A 52 4.21 4.43 -11.11
N TYR A 53 5.45 4.88 -10.92
CA TYR A 53 6.65 4.24 -11.48
C TYR A 53 7.36 3.31 -10.49
N HIS A 54 6.64 2.86 -9.47
CA HIS A 54 7.13 2.04 -8.37
C HIS A 54 8.38 2.55 -7.62
N PRO A 55 8.58 3.87 -7.40
CA PRO A 55 9.71 4.33 -6.60
C PRO A 55 9.57 3.96 -5.13
N ILE A 56 10.70 3.81 -4.44
CA ILE A 56 10.78 3.71 -2.98
C ILE A 56 10.48 5.11 -2.41
N LEU A 57 9.22 5.37 -2.08
CA LEU A 57 8.74 6.70 -1.69
C LEU A 57 9.53 7.35 -0.54
N PRO A 58 9.95 6.63 0.53
CA PRO A 58 10.79 7.23 1.56
C PRO A 58 12.05 7.90 1.01
N LEU A 59 12.69 7.33 0.00
CA LEU A 59 13.92 7.87 -0.60
C LEU A 59 13.67 9.04 -1.55
N LEU A 60 12.48 9.13 -2.17
CA LEU A 60 12.09 10.33 -2.90
C LEU A 60 11.78 11.48 -1.94
N ILE A 61 11.14 11.19 -0.80
CA ILE A 61 10.84 12.21 0.21
C ILE A 61 12.14 12.78 0.77
N ASP A 62 13.03 11.91 1.25
CA ASP A 62 14.36 12.27 1.73
C ASP A 62 15.24 11.01 1.87
N THR A 63 16.35 10.95 1.14
CA THR A 63 17.28 9.81 1.22
C THR A 63 17.83 9.58 2.63
N ASP A 64 17.95 10.63 3.46
CA ASP A 64 18.46 10.49 4.83
C ASP A 64 17.50 9.72 5.75
N ILE A 65 16.22 9.55 5.37
CA ILE A 65 15.25 8.72 6.13
C ILE A 65 15.76 7.28 6.28
N ALA A 66 16.58 6.78 5.34
CA ALA A 66 17.17 5.45 5.42
C ALA A 66 18.03 5.23 6.69
N LYS A 67 18.63 6.30 7.25
CA LYS A 67 19.41 6.21 8.49
C LYS A 67 18.54 5.84 9.70
N ARG A 68 17.23 6.08 9.67
CA ARG A 68 16.32 5.70 10.76
C ARG A 68 16.28 4.19 10.95
N SER A 69 16.25 3.43 9.86
CA SER A 69 16.24 1.96 9.91
C SER A 69 17.65 1.37 9.90
N ARG A 70 18.63 2.08 9.32
CA ARG A 70 20.02 1.61 9.20
C ARG A 70 21.03 2.75 9.43
N PRO A 71 21.30 3.13 10.70
CA PRO A 71 22.12 4.30 11.04
C PRO A 71 23.52 4.29 10.41
N GLU A 72 24.14 3.12 10.33
CA GLU A 72 25.51 2.93 9.84
C GLU A 72 25.62 2.84 8.30
N THR A 73 24.52 3.02 7.57
CA THR A 73 24.55 2.89 6.10
C THR A 73 25.18 4.12 5.48
N ALA A 74 26.24 3.93 4.69
CA ALA A 74 26.78 4.97 3.82
C ALA A 74 25.71 5.37 2.79
N LEU A 75 25.30 6.64 2.83
CA LEU A 75 24.31 7.18 1.91
C LEU A 75 25.00 8.03 0.82
N PRO A 76 24.42 8.09 -0.39
CA PRO A 76 24.86 9.06 -1.40
C PRO A 76 24.59 10.50 -0.93
N GLN A 77 24.92 11.47 -1.78
CA GLN A 77 24.53 12.86 -1.54
C GLN A 77 23.01 12.94 -1.27
N ARG A 78 22.64 13.68 -0.22
CA ARG A 78 21.25 13.82 0.18
C ARG A 78 20.40 14.33 -0.97
N PHE A 79 19.33 13.60 -1.28
CA PHE A 79 18.33 13.95 -2.26
C PHE A 79 16.96 14.10 -1.58
N GLN A 80 16.21 15.12 -1.97
CA GLN A 80 14.89 15.43 -1.42
C GLN A 80 13.97 15.95 -2.53
N ALA A 81 12.92 15.20 -2.81
CA ALA A 81 11.86 15.54 -3.77
C ALA A 81 10.48 15.09 -3.24
N PRO A 82 9.99 15.64 -2.11
CA PRO A 82 8.68 15.28 -1.58
C PRO A 82 7.52 15.61 -2.53
N ALA A 83 7.68 16.63 -3.39
CA ALA A 83 6.70 16.95 -4.44
C ALA A 83 6.60 15.82 -5.49
N ASP A 84 7.71 15.18 -5.84
CA ASP A 84 7.72 14.05 -6.77
C ASP A 84 7.06 12.82 -6.13
N ALA A 85 7.29 12.59 -4.83
CA ALA A 85 6.58 11.55 -4.09
C ALA A 85 5.06 11.76 -4.11
N GLU A 86 4.60 13.01 -3.96
CA GLU A 86 3.17 13.35 -4.08
C GLU A 86 2.65 13.16 -5.51
N ALA A 87 3.41 13.58 -6.53
CA ALA A 87 3.04 13.37 -7.93
C ALA A 87 2.92 11.88 -8.29
N GLN A 88 3.78 11.01 -7.75
CA GLN A 88 3.73 9.56 -7.94
C GLN A 88 2.42 8.96 -7.39
N ILE A 89 1.98 9.43 -6.22
CA ILE A 89 0.72 9.01 -5.62
C ILE A 89 -0.47 9.55 -6.40
N GLN A 90 -0.46 10.82 -6.79
CA GLN A 90 -1.55 11.42 -7.55
C GLN A 90 -1.76 10.73 -8.90
N LYS A 91 -0.67 10.44 -9.64
CA LYS A 91 -0.72 9.67 -10.90
C LYS A 91 -1.27 8.25 -10.68
N ALA A 92 -0.86 7.58 -9.61
CA ALA A 92 -1.33 6.24 -9.28
C ALA A 92 -2.83 6.20 -8.96
N VAL A 93 -3.33 7.20 -8.22
CA VAL A 93 -4.77 7.35 -7.92
C VAL A 93 -5.55 7.68 -9.19
N ALA A 94 -5.04 8.58 -10.04
CA ALA A 94 -5.67 8.94 -11.30
C ALA A 94 -5.81 7.73 -12.24
N LEU A 95 -4.71 6.98 -12.44
CA LEU A 95 -4.73 5.78 -13.28
C LEU A 95 -5.67 4.71 -12.73
N HIS A 96 -5.66 4.45 -11.42
CA HIS A 96 -6.59 3.50 -10.81
C HIS A 96 -8.05 3.94 -11.02
N THR A 97 -8.34 5.23 -10.90
CA THR A 97 -9.69 5.78 -11.14
C THR A 97 -10.09 5.63 -12.59
N GLU A 98 -9.20 5.89 -13.53
CA GLU A 98 -9.43 5.69 -14.98
C GLU A 98 -9.72 4.21 -15.30
N LEU A 99 -8.92 3.29 -14.76
CA LEU A 99 -9.01 1.87 -15.07
C LEU A 99 -10.15 1.15 -14.33
N PHE A 100 -10.57 1.61 -13.16
CA PHE A 100 -11.54 0.89 -12.32
C PHE A 100 -12.77 1.71 -11.95
N GLY A 101 -12.87 2.96 -12.41
CA GLY A 101 -14.03 3.84 -12.19
C GLY A 101 -14.09 4.46 -10.78
N MET A 102 -13.18 4.11 -9.88
CA MET A 102 -13.14 4.61 -8.51
C MET A 102 -11.70 4.75 -7.99
N PRO A 103 -11.43 5.72 -7.08
CA PRO A 103 -10.11 5.85 -6.48
C PRO A 103 -9.83 4.68 -5.52
N PRO A 104 -8.56 4.26 -5.39
CA PRO A 104 -8.15 3.20 -4.48
C PRO A 104 -8.25 3.68 -3.03
N ALA A 105 -8.58 2.76 -2.13
CA ALA A 105 -8.58 3.03 -0.69
C ALA A 105 -7.23 2.71 -0.03
N GLY A 106 -6.50 1.74 -0.60
CA GLY A 106 -5.24 1.23 -0.07
C GLY A 106 -4.06 1.50 -0.97
N LEU A 107 -2.90 1.68 -0.34
CA LEU A 107 -1.60 1.70 -1.01
C LEU A 107 -0.80 0.46 -0.66
N TRP A 108 -0.23 -0.17 -1.67
CA TRP A 108 0.90 -1.07 -1.54
C TRP A 108 2.19 -0.27 -1.79
N PRO A 109 2.97 0.09 -0.76
CA PRO A 109 4.23 0.80 -0.95
C PRO A 109 5.23 -0.08 -1.70
N SER A 110 6.04 0.54 -2.57
CA SER A 110 7.11 -0.16 -3.27
C SER A 110 8.05 -0.83 -2.28
N GLU A 111 8.33 -2.12 -2.47
CA GLU A 111 9.14 -2.94 -1.58
C GLU A 111 8.67 -2.97 -0.12
N GLY A 112 7.39 -2.66 0.16
CA GLY A 112 6.86 -2.55 1.53
C GLY A 112 7.43 -1.37 2.33
N SER A 113 8.16 -0.47 1.68
CA SER A 113 8.88 0.63 2.31
C SER A 113 7.93 1.70 2.85
N VAL A 114 8.11 2.05 4.13
CA VAL A 114 7.27 3.06 4.81
C VAL A 114 8.10 4.03 5.63
N CYS A 115 7.60 5.26 5.73
CA CYS A 115 8.05 6.23 6.71
C CYS A 115 6.85 7.09 7.18
N PRO A 116 6.85 7.62 8.41
CA PRO A 116 5.80 8.51 8.91
C PRO A 116 5.52 9.71 7.99
N GLU A 117 6.54 10.21 7.30
CA GLU A 117 6.44 11.34 6.37
C GLU A 117 5.52 11.07 5.17
N MET A 118 5.28 9.80 4.82
CA MET A 118 4.32 9.42 3.78
C MET A 118 2.87 9.70 4.20
N ALA A 119 2.53 9.53 5.48
CA ALA A 119 1.15 9.59 5.97
C ALA A 119 0.38 10.87 5.54
N PRO A 120 0.93 12.10 5.68
CA PRO A 120 0.24 13.29 5.20
C PRO A 120 0.06 13.32 3.67
N ILE A 121 1.00 12.80 2.89
CA ILE A 121 0.91 12.72 1.42
C ILE A 121 -0.24 11.78 1.04
N LEU A 122 -0.23 10.57 1.60
CA LEU A 122 -1.28 9.57 1.31
C LEU A 122 -2.66 10.09 1.70
N ARG A 123 -2.74 10.85 2.80
CA ARG A 123 -4.00 11.43 3.26
C ARG A 123 -4.57 12.49 2.36
N ARG A 124 -3.74 13.39 1.84
CA ARG A 124 -4.20 14.37 0.86
C ARG A 124 -4.69 13.70 -0.43
N ALA A 125 -4.12 12.56 -0.79
CA ALA A 125 -4.52 11.78 -1.96
C ALA A 125 -5.78 10.91 -1.77
N GLY A 126 -6.41 10.93 -0.58
CA GLY A 126 -7.65 10.19 -0.33
C GLY A 126 -7.49 8.68 -0.08
N LEU A 127 -6.25 8.19 0.00
CA LEU A 127 -5.96 6.85 0.49
C LEU A 127 -6.40 6.74 1.97
N ARG A 128 -6.52 5.55 2.53
CA ARG A 128 -6.97 5.34 3.93
C ARG A 128 -6.07 4.41 4.71
N TRP A 129 -5.33 3.57 4.00
CA TRP A 129 -4.45 2.58 4.58
C TRP A 129 -3.26 2.31 3.65
N MET A 130 -2.17 1.82 4.23
CA MET A 130 -1.01 1.31 3.49
C MET A 130 -0.52 0.00 4.10
N ALA A 131 0.08 -0.86 3.29
CA ALA A 131 0.64 -2.13 3.70
C ALA A 131 2.12 -2.01 4.11
N THR A 132 2.59 -2.81 5.07
CA THR A 132 4.02 -2.97 5.35
C THR A 132 4.30 -4.35 5.96
N ASP A 133 5.57 -4.71 6.10
CA ASP A 133 5.99 -6.02 6.59
C ASP A 133 5.96 -6.14 8.12
N GLU A 134 5.91 -7.38 8.59
CA GLU A 134 5.94 -7.73 10.00
C GLU A 134 7.22 -7.25 10.70
N GLY A 135 8.37 -7.25 10.02
CA GLY A 135 9.63 -6.80 10.58
C GLY A 135 9.67 -5.29 10.82
N VAL A 136 9.06 -4.49 9.95
CA VAL A 136 8.81 -3.07 10.19
C VAL A 136 7.91 -2.88 11.40
N LEU A 137 6.82 -3.65 11.49
CA LEU A 137 5.93 -3.58 12.64
C LEU A 137 6.67 -3.94 13.94
N ALA A 138 7.34 -5.09 14.00
CA ALA A 138 8.07 -5.56 15.16
C ALA A 138 9.14 -4.57 15.66
N ARG A 139 9.86 -3.91 14.74
CA ARG A 139 10.85 -2.86 15.10
C ARG A 139 10.22 -1.52 15.50
N SER A 140 8.97 -1.30 15.11
CA SER A 140 8.22 -0.10 15.48
C SER A 140 7.54 -0.24 16.85
N LEU A 141 7.34 -1.48 17.32
CA LEU A 141 6.78 -1.76 18.64
C LEU A 141 7.90 -1.87 19.68
N GLY A 142 7.70 -1.28 20.86
CA GLY A 142 8.65 -1.40 21.98
C GLY A 142 8.66 -2.80 22.62
N SER A 143 7.60 -3.57 22.41
CA SER A 143 7.47 -4.98 22.77
C SER A 143 6.72 -5.70 21.66
N TRP A 144 7.22 -6.84 21.19
CA TRP A 144 6.64 -7.58 20.08
C TRP A 144 6.21 -8.99 20.50
N ASN A 145 4.96 -9.31 20.25
CA ASN A 145 4.39 -10.64 20.31
C ASN A 145 3.61 -10.92 19.01
N ARG A 146 4.20 -11.74 18.14
CA ARG A 146 3.62 -12.08 16.83
C ARG A 146 2.15 -12.52 16.89
N HIS A 147 1.75 -13.31 17.88
CA HIS A 147 0.38 -13.82 17.97
C HIS A 147 -0.64 -12.75 18.39
N GLN A 148 -0.20 -11.73 19.13
CA GLN A 148 -1.07 -10.66 19.62
C GLN A 148 -1.06 -9.47 18.67
N ASP A 149 0.11 -9.10 18.17
CA ASP A 149 0.35 -7.83 17.51
C ASP A 149 0.13 -7.88 15.99
N LEU A 150 0.23 -9.05 15.35
CA LEU A 150 0.19 -9.16 13.88
C LEU A 150 -1.22 -9.02 13.29
N TYR A 151 -2.26 -9.42 14.03
CA TYR A 151 -3.60 -9.63 13.48
C TYR A 151 -4.57 -8.46 13.68
N HIS A 152 -4.04 -7.26 13.94
CA HIS A 152 -4.87 -6.06 14.06
C HIS A 152 -4.26 -4.86 13.31
N PRO A 153 -5.11 -3.92 12.86
CA PRO A 153 -4.63 -2.69 12.25
C PRO A 153 -3.97 -1.75 13.26
N TYR A 154 -3.03 -0.93 12.78
CA TYR A 154 -2.37 0.13 13.57
C TYR A 154 -2.77 1.51 13.07
N ARG A 155 -2.80 2.53 13.92
CA ARG A 155 -3.02 3.91 13.48
C ARG A 155 -1.72 4.69 13.54
N VAL A 156 -1.32 5.29 12.42
CA VAL A 156 -0.14 6.17 12.39
C VAL A 156 -0.35 7.33 13.36
N GLY A 157 0.64 7.59 14.22
CA GLY A 157 0.63 8.70 15.17
C GLY A 157 -0.12 8.44 16.48
N GLN A 158 -0.65 7.24 16.71
CA GLN A 158 -1.17 6.84 18.02
C GLN A 158 -0.12 6.01 18.79
N PRO A 159 0.12 6.29 20.09
CA PRO A 159 0.92 5.41 20.92
C PRO A 159 0.30 4.02 20.95
N VAL A 160 1.11 2.98 20.76
CA VAL A 160 0.67 1.61 20.96
C VAL A 160 0.61 1.38 22.46
N THR A 161 -0.58 1.50 23.04
CA THR A 161 -0.81 1.07 24.43
C THR A 161 -0.94 -0.45 24.43
N ALA A 162 0.03 -1.13 25.04
CA ALA A 162 -0.16 -2.52 25.45
C ALA A 162 -1.51 -2.60 26.20
N SER A 163 -2.44 -3.41 25.69
CA SER A 163 -3.87 -3.44 26.04
C SER A 163 -4.73 -2.31 25.45
N SER A 164 -5.25 -2.51 24.24
CA SER A 164 -6.60 -2.03 23.90
C SER A 164 -7.44 -3.23 23.48
N PRO A 165 -8.51 -3.57 24.21
CA PRO A 165 -9.39 -4.66 23.83
C PRO A 165 -10.11 -4.29 22.53
N MET A 166 -10.49 -5.32 21.77
CA MET A 166 -11.42 -5.21 20.64
C MET A 166 -12.53 -4.21 20.98
N LEU A 167 -12.66 -3.16 20.16
CA LEU A 167 -13.72 -2.16 20.26
C LEU A 167 -15.08 -2.82 20.06
N LEU A 168 -15.68 -3.32 21.14
CA LEU A 168 -17.12 -3.46 21.32
C LEU A 168 -17.63 -2.15 21.95
N GLY A 169 -18.67 -1.60 21.32
CA GLY A 169 -19.51 -0.46 21.72
C GLY A 169 -19.18 0.35 22.98
N SER A 170 -19.13 1.68 22.78
CA SER A 170 -19.55 2.74 23.71
C SER A 170 -18.86 2.90 25.07
N SER A 171 -18.10 3.99 25.23
CA SER A 171 -18.36 5.11 26.16
C SER A 171 -17.09 5.95 26.37
N MET A 172 -17.24 7.27 26.43
CA MET A 172 -16.17 8.25 26.69
C MET A 172 -15.58 8.08 28.10
N PRO A 173 -14.26 8.31 28.28
CA PRO A 173 -13.75 8.81 29.55
C PRO A 173 -13.00 10.15 29.44
N ARG A 174 -12.84 10.74 30.63
CA ARG A 174 -12.65 12.14 30.96
C ARG A 174 -11.24 12.70 30.68
N ARG A 175 -11.19 14.03 30.55
CA ARG A 175 -9.98 14.88 30.44
C ARG A 175 -8.92 14.52 31.48
N CYS A 176 -7.68 14.35 31.02
CA CYS A 176 -6.48 14.51 31.83
C CYS A 176 -5.65 15.68 31.26
N ARG A 177 -5.23 16.61 32.12
CA ARG A 177 -4.45 17.80 31.78
C ARG A 177 -2.95 17.49 31.80
N SER A 178 -2.21 18.30 31.02
CA SER A 178 -0.75 18.54 31.01
C SER A 178 0.11 17.68 30.08
N GLN A 179 0.44 18.24 28.90
CA GLN A 179 1.77 18.21 28.24
C GLN A 179 1.72 18.97 26.89
N PRO A 180 2.85 19.55 26.43
CA PRO A 180 2.89 20.73 25.56
C PRO A 180 3.00 20.36 24.07
N TRP A 181 1.94 19.80 23.49
CA TRP A 181 1.85 19.60 22.04
C TRP A 181 0.42 19.90 21.57
N ARG A 182 0.06 21.18 21.61
CA ARG A 182 -1.20 21.67 21.04
C ARG A 182 -0.95 22.98 20.32
N THR A 183 -0.73 22.91 19.02
CA THR A 183 -1.29 23.89 18.09
C THR A 183 -1.66 23.20 16.78
N CYS A 184 -2.92 23.41 16.40
CA CYS A 184 -3.51 23.25 15.07
C CYS A 184 -3.60 21.85 14.45
N CYS A 185 -4.70 21.18 14.75
CA CYS A 185 -5.56 20.53 13.74
C CYS A 185 -6.92 20.22 14.40
N ALA A 186 -7.84 21.18 14.34
CA ALA A 186 -9.25 20.95 14.61
C ALA A 186 -9.95 20.74 13.25
N GLY A 187 -10.57 19.57 13.05
CA GLY A 187 -11.47 19.33 11.91
C GLY A 187 -11.47 17.89 11.38
N SER A 188 -12.62 17.21 11.55
CA SER A 188 -13.08 15.94 10.94
C SER A 188 -12.54 14.60 11.50
N PRO A 189 -13.41 13.69 11.99
CA PRO A 189 -13.06 12.33 12.38
C PRO A 189 -13.20 11.38 11.19
N THR A 190 -12.32 11.45 10.20
CA THR A 190 -12.14 10.33 9.26
C THR A 190 -11.04 9.43 9.81
N SER A 191 -11.44 8.24 10.26
CA SER A 191 -10.56 7.31 10.96
C SER A 191 -9.51 6.74 9.98
N TRP A 192 -8.22 7.00 10.23
CA TRP A 192 -7.08 6.45 9.48
C TRP A 192 -6.54 5.17 10.13
N SER A 193 -6.48 4.07 9.39
CA SER A 193 -6.01 2.78 9.90
C SER A 193 -5.06 2.14 8.89
N VAL A 194 -3.87 1.73 9.31
CA VAL A 194 -3.06 0.71 8.63
C VAL A 194 -3.84 -0.59 8.75
N ARG A 195 -4.65 -0.93 7.76
CA ARG A 195 -5.32 -2.25 7.68
C ARG A 195 -4.39 -3.23 6.99
N ARG A 196 -4.27 -4.41 7.62
CA ARG A 196 -3.84 -5.71 7.10
C ARG A 196 -3.37 -5.71 5.64
N VAL A 197 -2.17 -6.24 5.41
CA VAL A 197 -1.93 -7.05 4.22
C VAL A 197 -1.52 -8.44 4.66
N ILE A 198 -2.30 -9.42 4.20
CA ILE A 198 -1.97 -10.82 4.21
C ILE A 198 -0.98 -11.00 3.06
N MET A 199 0.24 -11.39 3.37
CA MET A 199 1.07 -12.13 2.41
C MET A 199 0.52 -13.56 2.41
N TYR A 200 0.04 -14.04 1.26
CA TYR A 200 0.03 -15.48 1.00
C TYR A 200 1.43 -15.89 0.58
#